data_AF-A0A958C4W5-F1
#
_entry.id   AF-A0A958C4W5-F1
#
_cell.length_a   1.000
_cell.length_b   1.000
_cell.length_c   1.000
_cell.angle_alpha   90.00
_cell.angle_beta   90.00
_cell.angle_gamma   90.00
#
_symmetry.space_group_name_H-M   'P 1'
#
loop_
_entity.id
_entity.type
_entity.pdbx_description
1 polymer ?
#
loop_
_entity_poly.entity_id
_entity_poly.type
_entity_poly.pdbx_seq_one_letter_code
_entity_poly.pdbx_strand_id
1 'polypeptide(L)'
;WGVLTYPSVLSDGNINTGNEAGLGLRHTRLYGVNATNCLTTNSCYWFGKANGLGDIEALVDTAPLELGNRLWCDNGVGGVGAYNGIQDPGEAGVNGVTVRLTCGAEYAEVTTSGSGLAAGGYLFTDAIWDASANAAGLIPRNSNCTISVSTTGSNASALQTACGGTGLKVPTVPNAQGNTSNNPLTDIRDSDATEVLTGGAVTSAQISVLTGGPGVNNHGLDFGFALERDYGDAPDPTYPTLATSNGANHV
;
A
#
# COMPACT_ATOMS: atom_id res chain seq x y z
N TRP A 1 16.32 44.26 78.32
CA TRP A 1 15.94 44.31 76.90
C TRP A 1 17.20 44.12 76.08
N GLY A 2 17.41 42.91 75.57
CA GLY A 2 18.66 42.51 74.91
C GLY A 2 18.70 42.88 73.43
N VAL A 3 19.91 42.89 72.86
CA VAL A 3 20.13 42.78 71.42
C VAL A 3 21.23 41.75 71.21
N LEU A 4 20.90 40.77 70.37
CA LEU A 4 21.73 39.65 69.96
C LEU A 4 22.25 39.96 68.55
N THR A 5 23.56 39.92 68.32
CA THR A 5 24.15 39.95 66.97
C THR A 5 25.07 38.74 66.80
N TYR A 6 24.79 37.93 65.78
CA TYR A 6 25.62 36.78 65.36
C TYR A 6 26.64 37.23 64.29
N PRO A 7 27.83 36.59 64.23
CA PRO A 7 28.88 36.93 63.28
C PRO A 7 28.70 36.29 61.90
N SER A 8 29.48 36.83 60.95
CA SER A 8 29.56 36.64 59.50
C SER A 8 29.67 35.19 58.99
N VAL A 9 28.97 34.92 57.88
CA VAL A 9 28.98 33.64 57.15
C VAL A 9 30.11 33.59 56.12
N LEU A 10 30.63 32.38 55.95
CA LEU A 10 31.80 31.87 55.24
C LEU A 10 31.91 32.26 53.76
N SER A 11 33.15 32.38 53.29
CA SER A 11 33.53 32.43 51.88
C SER A 11 33.33 31.06 51.21
N ASP A 12 32.98 31.11 49.92
CA ASP A 12 33.09 30.04 48.93
C ASP A 12 32.29 28.75 49.20
N GLY A 13 30.98 28.81 48.92
CA GLY A 13 30.12 27.63 48.79
C GLY A 13 29.74 27.35 47.34
N ASN A 14 30.43 26.41 46.68
CA ASN A 14 29.97 25.82 45.41
C ASN A 14 28.69 24.99 45.63
N ILE A 15 27.74 25.08 44.70
CA ILE A 15 26.52 24.25 44.69
C ILE A 15 26.69 23.13 43.65
N ASN A 16 26.87 21.89 44.14
CA ASN A 16 26.79 20.68 43.32
C ASN A 16 25.33 20.22 43.24
N THR A 17 24.80 20.01 42.04
CA THR A 17 23.53 19.29 41.83
C THR A 17 23.76 18.03 41.01
N GLY A 18 24.31 17.00 41.67
CA GLY A 18 24.31 15.63 41.18
C GLY A 18 23.02 14.91 41.58
N ASN A 19 22.53 14.03 40.71
CA ASN A 19 21.33 13.22 40.88
C ASN A 19 21.47 12.22 42.05
N GLU A 20 20.75 12.45 43.14
CA GLU A 20 20.51 11.46 44.19
C GLU A 20 19.03 11.04 44.11
N ALA A 21 18.79 9.77 43.79
CA ALA A 21 17.48 9.17 43.81
C ALA A 21 16.91 9.20 45.23
N GLY A 22 15.85 9.98 45.47
CA GLY A 22 15.12 9.91 46.74
C GLY A 22 14.49 11.23 47.18
N LEU A 23 13.16 11.27 47.04
CA LEU A 23 12.20 12.07 47.81
C LEU A 23 12.76 13.19 48.70
N GLY A 24 12.57 14.44 48.28
CA GLY A 24 12.80 15.58 49.15
C GLY A 24 12.34 16.90 48.53
N LEU A 25 11.11 17.32 48.83
CA LEU A 25 10.70 18.71 48.64
C LEU A 25 11.63 19.61 49.46
N ARG A 26 12.54 20.35 48.80
CA ARG A 26 13.28 21.44 49.43
C ARG A 26 13.15 22.68 48.56
N HIS A 27 12.48 23.67 49.13
CA HIS A 27 12.38 25.02 48.58
C HIS A 27 13.79 25.63 48.50
N THR A 28 14.26 25.93 47.29
CA THR A 28 15.44 26.79 47.08
C THR A 28 14.98 28.20 46.75
N ARG A 29 15.11 29.12 47.72
CA ARG A 29 14.92 30.55 47.52
C ARG A 29 16.20 31.13 46.90
N LEU A 30 16.12 31.52 45.63
CA LEU A 30 17.22 32.15 44.91
C LEU A 30 17.21 33.67 45.17
N TYR A 31 18.28 34.22 45.73
CA TYR A 31 18.47 35.67 45.78
C TYR A 31 19.05 36.13 44.44
N GLY A 32 18.20 36.70 43.59
CA GLY A 32 18.63 37.35 42.35
C GLY A 32 19.35 38.66 42.64
N VAL A 33 20.51 38.87 42.02
CA VAL A 33 21.21 40.16 42.04
C VAL A 33 20.44 41.19 41.21
N ASN A 34 20.26 42.39 41.78
CA ASN A 34 19.53 43.49 41.18
C ASN A 34 20.23 43.98 39.90
N ALA A 35 19.46 44.14 38.82
CA ALA A 35 19.93 44.45 37.47
C ALA A 35 20.39 45.91 37.30
N THR A 36 21.42 46.34 38.03
CA THR A 36 21.87 47.74 38.00
C THR A 36 23.35 47.94 37.64
N ASN A 37 24.10 46.91 37.23
CA ASN A 37 25.49 47.10 36.83
C ASN A 37 25.95 46.22 35.64
N CYS A 38 25.19 46.26 34.54
CA CYS A 38 25.63 45.76 33.23
C CYS A 38 26.07 46.96 32.37
N LEU A 39 27.20 47.60 32.69
CA LEU A 39 27.67 48.77 31.93
C LEU A 39 29.20 48.91 31.77
N THR A 40 30.04 47.99 32.26
CA THR A 40 31.51 48.19 32.16
C THR A 40 32.35 46.95 31.85
N THR A 41 31.76 45.78 31.66
CA THR A 41 32.48 44.59 31.18
C THR A 41 31.62 43.85 30.17
N ASN A 42 32.14 43.60 28.96
CA ASN A 42 31.52 42.90 27.81
C ASN A 42 31.17 41.42 28.10
N SER A 43 30.66 41.10 29.27
CA SER A 43 30.32 39.75 29.72
C SER A 43 29.11 39.80 30.63
N CYS A 44 28.03 40.40 30.14
CA CYS A 44 26.70 40.13 30.68
C CYS A 44 26.28 38.77 30.14
N TYR A 45 26.58 37.72 30.92
CA TYR A 45 26.05 36.39 30.68
C TYR A 45 24.55 36.42 30.98
N TRP A 46 23.80 36.84 29.97
CA TRP A 46 22.39 36.57 29.86
C TRP A 46 22.24 35.05 29.81
N PHE A 47 21.84 34.43 30.92
CA PHE A 47 21.15 33.15 30.85
C PHE A 47 19.77 33.41 30.23
N GLY A 48 19.76 33.78 28.95
CA GLY A 48 18.61 33.53 28.11
C GLY A 48 18.43 32.02 28.09
N LYS A 49 17.19 31.56 28.04
CA LYS A 49 16.93 30.13 27.90
C LYS A 49 17.54 29.64 26.58
N ALA A 50 18.81 29.24 26.61
CA ALA A 50 19.44 28.45 25.58
C ALA A 50 18.99 27.00 25.81
N ASN A 51 17.68 26.79 25.68
CA ASN A 51 17.02 25.49 25.55
C ASN A 51 15.76 25.73 24.71
N GLY A 52 15.87 26.53 23.66
CA GLY A 52 15.03 26.28 22.50
C GLY A 52 15.59 25.01 21.88
N LEU A 53 15.07 23.84 22.28
CA LEU A 53 15.02 22.71 21.36
C LEU A 53 14.10 23.21 20.23
N GLY A 54 14.70 23.86 19.24
CA GLY A 54 13.99 24.27 18.03
C GLY A 54 13.41 22.99 17.43
N ASP A 55 12.09 23.00 17.32
CA ASP A 55 11.16 21.97 16.85
C ASP A 55 11.57 20.49 17.06
N ILE A 56 10.77 19.74 17.83
CA ILE A 56 10.69 18.30 17.58
C ILE A 56 9.90 18.18 16.29
N GLU A 57 10.60 18.14 15.16
CA GLU A 57 9.98 17.63 13.95
C GLU A 57 9.68 16.15 14.18
N ALA A 58 8.42 15.85 14.49
CA ALA A 58 7.89 14.54 14.22
C ALA A 58 7.95 14.37 12.69
N LEU A 59 9.03 13.75 12.21
CA LEU A 59 9.08 13.09 10.92
C LEU A 59 8.02 11.98 10.93
N VAL A 60 6.76 12.36 10.84
CA VAL A 60 5.69 11.42 10.56
C VAL A 60 5.77 11.16 9.06
N ASP A 61 6.53 10.13 8.70
CA ASP A 61 6.40 9.56 7.37
C ASP A 61 4.92 9.22 7.16
N THR A 62 4.42 9.56 5.98
CA THR A 62 3.04 9.24 5.64
C THR A 62 2.88 7.73 5.74
N ALA A 63 1.89 7.27 6.52
CA ALA A 63 1.67 5.85 6.68
C ALA A 63 1.52 5.19 5.29
N PRO A 64 2.25 4.08 5.04
CA PRO A 64 2.32 3.49 3.72
C PRO A 64 0.95 2.96 3.30
N LEU A 65 0.70 2.97 2.00
CA LEU A 65 -0.48 2.35 1.38
C LEU A 65 -0.04 1.17 0.53
N GLU A 66 -0.76 0.06 0.65
CA GLU A 66 -0.50 -1.19 -0.07
C GLU A 66 -1.72 -1.64 -0.88
N LEU A 67 -1.51 -2.08 -2.12
CA LEU A 67 -2.55 -2.62 -3.01
C LEU A 67 -2.12 -3.97 -3.61
N GLY A 68 -3.01 -4.97 -3.61
CA GLY A 68 -2.76 -6.33 -4.11
C GLY A 68 -4.06 -7.16 -4.16
N ASN A 69 -4.05 -8.44 -4.53
CA ASN A 69 -3.20 -9.45 -3.92
C ASN A 69 -2.72 -10.57 -4.87
N ARG A 70 -3.57 -11.19 -5.71
CA ARG A 70 -3.20 -12.44 -6.41
C ARG A 70 -3.83 -12.60 -7.78
N LEU A 71 -3.06 -13.22 -8.66
CA LEU A 71 -3.45 -13.75 -9.95
C LEU A 71 -3.54 -15.27 -9.87
N TRP A 72 -4.66 -15.86 -10.30
CA TRP A 72 -4.81 -17.32 -10.31
C TRP A 72 -5.50 -17.85 -11.55
N CYS A 73 -5.34 -19.16 -11.77
CA CYS A 73 -6.04 -19.89 -12.81
C CYS A 73 -7.35 -20.43 -12.25
N ASP A 74 -8.46 -19.81 -12.61
CA ASP A 74 -9.80 -20.28 -12.27
C ASP A 74 -10.15 -21.43 -13.21
N ASN A 75 -9.64 -22.62 -12.90
CA ASN A 75 -9.88 -23.84 -13.68
C ASN A 75 -10.73 -24.85 -12.89
N GLY A 76 -11.24 -24.47 -11.72
CA GLY A 76 -12.10 -25.27 -10.87
C GLY A 76 -11.37 -26.39 -10.12
N VAL A 77 -10.03 -26.38 -10.11
CA VAL A 77 -9.24 -27.38 -9.38
C VAL A 77 -9.41 -27.17 -7.88
N GLY A 78 -9.99 -28.19 -7.23
CA GLY A 78 -10.22 -28.20 -5.78
C GLY A 78 -11.41 -27.36 -5.30
N GLY A 79 -12.21 -26.89 -6.26
CA GLY A 79 -13.38 -26.04 -6.08
C GLY A 79 -14.68 -26.60 -6.63
N VAL A 80 -15.71 -25.73 -6.67
CA VAL A 80 -17.03 -26.07 -7.22
C VAL A 80 -17.24 -25.36 -8.55
N GLY A 81 -16.80 -26.03 -9.62
CA GLY A 81 -16.96 -25.56 -10.99
C GLY A 81 -15.78 -24.72 -11.47
N ALA A 82 -15.44 -24.87 -12.74
CA ALA A 82 -14.42 -24.06 -13.39
C ALA A 82 -15.01 -22.74 -13.89
N TYR A 83 -14.18 -21.70 -13.96
CA TYR A 83 -14.51 -20.43 -14.60
C TYR A 83 -15.67 -19.70 -13.89
N ASN A 84 -15.74 -19.86 -12.57
CA ASN A 84 -16.81 -19.38 -11.70
C ASN A 84 -16.51 -17.98 -11.12
N GLY A 85 -15.31 -17.45 -11.30
CA GLY A 85 -14.84 -16.16 -10.78
C GLY A 85 -14.51 -16.16 -9.29
N ILE A 86 -14.51 -17.31 -8.63
CA ILE A 86 -14.26 -17.48 -7.19
C ILE A 86 -12.90 -18.17 -7.02
N GLN A 87 -12.11 -17.70 -6.06
CA GLN A 87 -10.84 -18.34 -5.75
C GLN A 87 -11.07 -19.60 -4.91
N ASP A 88 -10.89 -20.75 -5.53
CA ASP A 88 -11.06 -22.05 -4.88
C ASP A 88 -9.73 -22.63 -4.34
N PRO A 89 -9.78 -23.43 -3.26
CA PRO A 89 -8.58 -24.09 -2.74
C PRO A 89 -7.97 -25.05 -3.76
N GLY A 90 -6.69 -24.89 -4.08
CA GLY A 90 -5.98 -25.77 -5.02
C GLY A 90 -5.80 -25.17 -6.41
N GLU A 91 -6.45 -24.05 -6.69
CA GLU A 91 -6.22 -23.30 -7.91
C GLU A 91 -4.83 -22.65 -7.93
N ALA A 92 -4.12 -22.85 -9.03
CA ALA A 92 -2.74 -22.45 -9.17
C ALA A 92 -2.61 -20.93 -9.33
N GLY A 93 -1.62 -20.34 -8.65
CA GLY A 93 -1.25 -18.94 -8.89
C GLY A 93 -0.46 -18.76 -10.17
N VAL A 94 -0.58 -17.58 -10.81
CA VAL A 94 0.13 -17.25 -12.06
C VAL A 94 1.31 -16.33 -11.80
N ASN A 95 2.53 -16.86 -11.81
CA ASN A 95 3.77 -16.10 -11.67
C ASN A 95 4.28 -15.57 -13.02
N GLY A 96 5.12 -14.52 -12.99
CA GLY A 96 5.81 -13.99 -14.17
C GLY A 96 4.92 -13.08 -15.03
N VAL A 97 3.77 -12.65 -14.52
CA VAL A 97 2.86 -11.72 -15.20
C VAL A 97 3.14 -10.30 -14.71
N THR A 98 3.31 -9.37 -15.64
CA THR A 98 3.41 -7.95 -15.30
C THR A 98 2.02 -7.38 -15.04
N VAL A 99 1.87 -6.77 -13.86
CA VAL A 99 0.69 -6.05 -13.38
C VAL A 99 1.04 -4.57 -13.29
N ARG A 100 0.16 -3.70 -13.78
CA ARG A 100 0.38 -2.25 -13.81
C ARG A 100 -0.67 -1.53 -12.97
N LEU A 101 -0.23 -0.67 -12.05
CA LEU A 101 -1.07 0.33 -11.39
C LEU A 101 -0.92 1.65 -12.14
N THR A 102 -2.01 2.24 -12.59
CA THR A 102 -2.06 3.54 -13.28
C THR A 102 -2.94 4.51 -12.51
N CYS A 103 -2.42 5.70 -12.21
CA CYS A 103 -3.16 6.77 -11.56
C CYS A 103 -2.96 8.06 -12.37
N GLY A 104 -3.99 8.49 -13.11
CA GLY A 104 -3.85 9.61 -14.03
C GLY A 104 -2.86 9.30 -15.16
N ALA A 105 -1.79 10.08 -15.27
CA ALA A 105 -0.75 9.90 -16.29
C ALA A 105 0.44 9.04 -15.81
N GLU A 106 0.52 8.75 -14.52
CA GLU A 106 1.62 8.04 -13.87
C GLU A 106 1.29 6.57 -13.66
N TYR A 107 2.32 5.72 -13.60
CA TYR A 107 2.14 4.30 -13.40
C TYR A 107 3.31 3.65 -12.65
N ALA A 108 3.05 2.48 -12.10
CA ALA A 108 4.05 1.57 -11.56
C ALA A 108 3.77 0.15 -12.04
N GLU A 109 4.79 -0.67 -12.18
CA GLU A 109 4.67 -2.06 -12.60
C GLU A 109 5.32 -2.99 -11.60
N VAL A 110 4.69 -4.15 -11.41
CA VAL A 110 5.23 -5.26 -10.61
C VAL A 110 5.02 -6.55 -11.37
N THR A 111 5.85 -7.55 -11.06
CA THR A 111 5.71 -8.89 -11.63
C THR A 111 5.19 -9.85 -10.58
N THR A 112 4.16 -10.62 -10.91
CA THR A 112 3.61 -11.63 -10.00
C THR A 112 4.66 -12.68 -9.66
N SER A 113 4.69 -13.10 -8.40
CA SER A 113 5.65 -14.09 -7.91
C SER A 113 5.10 -14.86 -6.71
N GLY A 114 5.93 -15.73 -6.11
CA GLY A 114 5.58 -16.51 -4.93
C GLY A 114 5.50 -18.01 -5.18
N SER A 115 5.13 -18.76 -4.15
CA SER A 115 5.08 -20.22 -4.17
C SER A 115 3.93 -20.75 -3.30
N GLY A 116 3.40 -21.93 -3.63
CA GLY A 116 2.27 -22.52 -2.90
C GLY A 116 1.06 -21.58 -2.91
N LEU A 117 0.48 -21.33 -1.74
CA LEU A 117 -0.68 -20.44 -1.60
C LEU A 117 -0.38 -18.96 -1.92
N ALA A 118 0.89 -18.55 -1.89
CA ALA A 118 1.31 -17.19 -2.24
C ALA A 118 1.71 -17.04 -3.72
N ALA A 119 1.64 -18.11 -4.53
CA ALA A 119 1.92 -18.00 -5.95
C ALA A 119 0.91 -17.07 -6.64
N GLY A 120 1.40 -16.32 -7.63
CA GLY A 120 0.63 -15.31 -8.33
C GLY A 120 0.47 -14.01 -7.56
N GLY A 121 1.16 -13.85 -6.43
CA GLY A 121 1.06 -12.67 -5.59
C GLY A 121 1.65 -11.43 -6.27
N TYR A 122 0.99 -10.29 -6.11
CA TYR A 122 1.49 -8.97 -6.51
C TYR A 122 1.17 -7.94 -5.43
N LEU A 123 2.03 -6.92 -5.31
CA LEU A 123 1.91 -5.90 -4.28
C LEU A 123 2.46 -4.58 -4.80
N PHE A 124 1.65 -3.53 -4.79
CA PHE A 124 2.08 -2.16 -4.96
C PHE A 124 2.25 -1.51 -3.60
N THR A 125 3.35 -0.80 -3.42
CA THR A 125 3.64 -0.01 -2.22
C THR A 125 4.11 1.37 -2.67
N ASP A 126 4.11 2.32 -1.74
CA ASP A 126 4.68 3.64 -1.99
C ASP A 126 6.13 3.60 -2.47
N ALA A 127 6.94 2.68 -1.92
CA ALA A 127 8.32 2.51 -2.34
C ALA A 127 8.44 2.05 -3.80
N ILE A 128 7.53 1.19 -4.27
CA ILE A 128 7.49 0.74 -5.67
C ILE A 128 7.04 1.89 -6.59
N TRP A 129 6.08 2.69 -6.13
CA TRP A 129 5.62 3.86 -6.88
C TRP A 129 6.73 4.91 -7.02
N ASP A 130 7.47 5.19 -5.96
CA ASP A 130 8.62 6.10 -5.95
C ASP A 130 9.74 5.59 -6.87
N ALA A 131 10.07 4.30 -6.78
CA ALA A 131 11.07 3.66 -7.63
C ALA A 131 10.71 3.69 -9.12
N SER A 132 9.43 3.93 -9.46
CA SER A 132 8.96 4.10 -10.84
C SER A 132 9.15 5.53 -11.37
N ALA A 133 9.87 6.39 -10.65
CA ALA A 133 10.18 7.79 -10.99
C ALA A 133 8.94 8.69 -11.14
N ASN A 134 7.88 8.39 -10.39
CA ASN A 134 6.67 9.20 -10.35
C ASN A 134 6.88 10.45 -9.47
N ALA A 135 6.30 11.58 -9.87
CA ALA A 135 6.58 12.89 -9.28
C ALA A 135 6.15 13.03 -7.82
N ALA A 136 5.10 12.30 -7.41
CA ALA A 136 4.54 12.38 -6.06
C ALA A 136 5.30 11.53 -5.02
N GLY A 137 6.18 10.61 -5.44
CA GLY A 137 6.94 9.71 -4.55
C GLY A 137 6.10 8.75 -3.69
N LEU A 138 4.78 8.81 -3.78
CA LEU A 138 3.80 7.98 -3.07
C LEU A 138 2.65 7.69 -4.02
N ILE A 139 1.98 6.55 -3.82
CA ILE A 139 0.74 6.25 -4.56
C ILE A 139 -0.28 7.37 -4.30
N PRO A 140 -0.92 7.96 -5.31
CA PRO A 140 -1.92 9.02 -5.09
C PRO A 140 -3.00 8.58 -4.11
N ARG A 141 -3.27 9.40 -3.09
CA ARG A 141 -4.29 9.12 -2.04
C ARG A 141 -5.66 9.61 -2.47
N ASN A 142 -6.73 8.96 -2.00
CA ASN A 142 -8.12 9.32 -2.31
C ASN A 142 -8.36 9.55 -3.81
N SER A 143 -7.71 8.76 -4.65
CA SER A 143 -7.60 8.97 -6.09
C SER A 143 -8.10 7.76 -6.85
N ASN A 144 -8.73 8.00 -7.99
CA ASN A 144 -9.12 6.93 -8.89
C ASN A 144 -7.88 6.42 -9.61
N CYS A 145 -7.61 5.14 -9.40
CA CYS A 145 -6.53 4.42 -10.05
C CYS A 145 -7.09 3.14 -10.69
N THR A 146 -6.22 2.50 -11.45
CA THR A 146 -6.58 1.35 -12.25
C THR A 146 -5.45 0.33 -12.18
N ILE A 147 -5.77 -0.90 -11.83
CA ILE A 147 -4.84 -2.03 -11.91
C ILE A 147 -5.17 -2.80 -13.17
N SER A 148 -4.17 -3.06 -14.01
CA SER A 148 -4.36 -3.75 -15.28
C SER A 148 -3.33 -4.83 -15.53
N VAL A 149 -3.77 -5.84 -16.26
CA VAL A 149 -2.95 -6.97 -16.72
C VAL A 149 -3.25 -7.20 -18.19
N SER A 150 -2.23 -7.10 -19.05
CA SER A 150 -2.41 -7.51 -20.45
C SER A 150 -2.55 -9.03 -20.54
N THR A 151 -3.53 -9.50 -21.31
CA THR A 151 -3.73 -10.93 -21.62
C THR A 151 -2.91 -11.39 -22.82
N THR A 152 -2.23 -10.44 -23.48
CA THR A 152 -1.48 -10.65 -24.72
C THR A 152 0.00 -10.29 -24.52
N GLY A 153 0.80 -10.38 -25.58
CA GLY A 153 2.22 -10.03 -25.53
C GLY A 153 3.01 -10.86 -24.53
N SER A 154 3.88 -10.21 -23.75
CA SER A 154 4.80 -10.87 -22.82
C SER A 154 4.10 -11.68 -21.72
N ASN A 155 2.90 -11.27 -21.30
CA ASN A 155 2.13 -11.96 -20.26
C ASN A 155 1.47 -13.25 -20.75
N ALA A 156 1.21 -13.36 -22.06
CA ALA A 156 0.45 -14.48 -22.62
C ALA A 156 1.11 -15.84 -22.34
N SER A 157 2.45 -15.91 -22.42
CA SER A 157 3.18 -17.15 -22.17
C SER A 157 3.09 -17.59 -20.70
N ALA A 158 3.18 -16.66 -19.76
CA ALA A 158 3.06 -16.93 -18.33
C ALA A 158 1.65 -17.44 -17.98
N LEU A 159 0.61 -16.76 -18.50
CA LEU A 159 -0.79 -17.15 -18.34
C LEU A 159 -1.07 -18.56 -18.94
N GLN A 160 -0.57 -18.84 -20.13
CA GLN A 160 -0.74 -20.16 -20.77
C GLN A 160 0.02 -21.27 -20.03
N THR A 161 1.23 -20.98 -19.54
CA THR A 161 2.04 -21.97 -18.82
C THR A 161 1.41 -22.34 -17.48
N ALA A 162 0.95 -21.35 -16.72
CA ALA A 162 0.35 -21.58 -15.40
C ALA A 162 -1.03 -22.24 -15.49
N CYS A 163 -1.89 -21.78 -16.42
CA CYS A 163 -3.27 -22.24 -16.50
C CYS A 163 -3.46 -23.41 -17.48
N GLY A 164 -2.43 -23.76 -18.25
CA GLY A 164 -2.48 -24.80 -19.27
C GLY A 164 -3.22 -24.39 -20.55
N GLY A 165 -3.06 -25.18 -21.60
CA GLY A 165 -3.70 -24.96 -22.90
C GLY A 165 -3.10 -23.81 -23.72
N THR A 166 -3.23 -23.90 -25.05
CA THR A 166 -2.63 -22.95 -26.01
C THR A 166 -3.53 -21.75 -26.33
N GLY A 167 -4.75 -21.70 -25.79
CA GLY A 167 -5.71 -20.61 -26.02
C GLY A 167 -5.42 -19.36 -25.19
N LEU A 168 -5.98 -18.23 -25.65
CA LEU A 168 -5.97 -16.96 -24.91
C LEU A 168 -6.60 -17.17 -23.53
N LYS A 169 -5.99 -16.54 -22.52
CA LYS A 169 -6.56 -16.49 -21.17
C LYS A 169 -7.27 -15.16 -20.98
N VAL A 170 -8.53 -15.22 -20.62
CA VAL A 170 -9.39 -14.05 -20.37
C VAL A 170 -9.75 -14.00 -18.88
N PRO A 171 -9.99 -12.81 -18.30
CA PRO A 171 -10.41 -12.73 -16.92
C PRO A 171 -11.78 -13.36 -16.74
N THR A 172 -12.00 -13.96 -15.58
CA THR A 172 -13.28 -14.60 -15.23
C THR A 172 -14.30 -13.59 -14.74
N VAL A 173 -15.51 -14.06 -14.46
CA VAL A 173 -16.62 -13.18 -14.06
C VAL A 173 -16.20 -12.32 -12.87
N PRO A 174 -16.31 -10.98 -12.98
CA PRO A 174 -15.97 -10.11 -11.87
C PRO A 174 -17.06 -10.18 -10.78
N ASN A 175 -16.65 -10.04 -9.52
CA ASN A 175 -17.55 -9.95 -8.35
C ASN A 175 -18.52 -11.13 -8.27
N ALA A 176 -18.04 -12.35 -8.46
CA ALA A 176 -18.87 -13.56 -8.51
C ALA A 176 -19.69 -13.79 -7.22
N GLN A 177 -19.25 -13.24 -6.09
CA GLN A 177 -19.95 -13.29 -4.81
C GLN A 177 -20.91 -12.10 -4.59
N GLY A 178 -21.02 -11.20 -5.57
CA GLY A 178 -22.02 -10.13 -5.65
C GLY A 178 -21.68 -8.84 -4.91
N ASN A 179 -20.52 -8.79 -4.25
CA ASN A 179 -19.98 -7.55 -3.70
C ASN A 179 -19.08 -6.90 -4.76
N THR A 180 -19.28 -5.61 -5.02
CA THR A 180 -18.55 -4.87 -6.07
C THR A 180 -17.75 -3.71 -5.46
N SER A 181 -17.49 -3.75 -4.16
CA SER A 181 -16.91 -2.62 -3.43
C SER A 181 -15.40 -2.65 -3.42
N ASN A 182 -14.78 -3.76 -3.83
CA ASN A 182 -13.35 -4.01 -3.77
C ASN A 182 -12.80 -3.72 -2.38
N ASN A 183 -13.59 -3.99 -1.33
CA ASN A 183 -13.24 -3.70 0.05
C ASN A 183 -12.43 -4.85 0.65
N PRO A 184 -11.27 -4.60 1.28
CA PRO A 184 -10.35 -5.65 1.74
C PRO A 184 -10.91 -6.60 2.80
N LEU A 185 -12.06 -6.28 3.41
CA LEU A 185 -12.67 -7.09 4.47
C LEU A 185 -13.96 -7.79 4.02
N THR A 186 -14.57 -7.36 2.92
CA THR A 186 -15.86 -7.91 2.47
C THR A 186 -15.79 -8.46 1.04
N ASP A 187 -14.80 -8.05 0.25
CA ASP A 187 -14.40 -8.61 -1.05
C ASP A 187 -13.01 -9.21 -0.86
N ILE A 188 -12.92 -10.54 -0.82
CA ILE A 188 -11.65 -11.19 -0.46
C ILE A 188 -11.32 -12.41 -1.32
N ARG A 189 -12.27 -12.97 -2.08
CA ARG A 189 -12.09 -14.31 -2.69
C ARG A 189 -12.77 -14.49 -4.04
N ASP A 190 -12.89 -13.41 -4.80
CA ASP A 190 -13.40 -13.44 -6.16
C ASP A 190 -12.61 -12.48 -7.02
N SER A 191 -12.75 -12.66 -8.34
CA SER A 191 -12.04 -11.84 -9.30
C SER A 191 -12.75 -10.50 -9.35
N ASP A 192 -12.03 -9.38 -9.35
CA ASP A 192 -12.65 -8.05 -9.53
C ASP A 192 -12.45 -7.54 -10.96
N ALA A 193 -11.65 -8.27 -11.74
CA ALA A 193 -11.17 -7.83 -13.02
C ALA A 193 -12.25 -7.90 -14.10
N THR A 194 -12.47 -6.77 -14.76
CA THR A 194 -13.34 -6.66 -15.94
C THR A 194 -12.50 -6.75 -17.22
N GLU A 195 -13.05 -7.36 -18.26
CA GLU A 195 -12.43 -7.44 -19.58
C GLU A 195 -12.31 -6.07 -20.26
N VAL A 196 -11.18 -5.86 -20.92
CA VAL A 196 -10.94 -4.72 -21.82
C VAL A 196 -10.80 -5.24 -23.23
N LEU A 197 -11.69 -4.76 -24.10
CA LEU A 197 -11.77 -5.15 -25.51
C LEU A 197 -11.10 -4.10 -26.40
N THR A 198 -10.26 -4.54 -27.34
CA THR A 198 -9.74 -3.68 -28.40
C THR A 198 -10.00 -4.34 -29.74
N GLY A 199 -10.77 -3.69 -30.61
CA GLY A 199 -11.16 -4.28 -31.90
C GLY A 199 -11.99 -5.55 -31.77
N GLY A 200 -12.71 -5.73 -30.65
CA GLY A 200 -13.53 -6.90 -30.36
C GLY A 200 -12.80 -8.05 -29.66
N ALA A 201 -11.47 -8.00 -29.50
CA ALA A 201 -10.73 -9.04 -28.78
C ALA A 201 -10.35 -8.59 -27.36
N VAL A 202 -10.35 -9.51 -26.38
CA VAL A 202 -9.84 -9.23 -25.03
C VAL A 202 -8.34 -8.99 -25.10
N THR A 203 -7.90 -7.79 -24.73
CA THR A 203 -6.48 -7.43 -24.71
C THR A 203 -5.92 -7.23 -23.32
N SER A 204 -6.79 -6.99 -22.33
CA SER A 204 -6.40 -6.80 -20.93
C SER A 204 -7.55 -7.10 -19.98
N ALA A 205 -7.20 -7.33 -18.72
CA ALA A 205 -8.09 -7.34 -17.57
C ALA A 205 -7.83 -6.09 -16.72
N GLN A 206 -8.87 -5.50 -16.13
CA GLN A 206 -8.77 -4.25 -15.40
C GLN A 206 -9.62 -4.23 -14.12
N ILE A 207 -9.05 -3.71 -13.04
CA ILE A 207 -9.73 -3.42 -11.78
C ILE A 207 -9.70 -1.89 -11.57
N SER A 208 -10.86 -1.30 -11.31
CA SER A 208 -10.96 0.09 -10.87
C SER A 208 -10.85 0.17 -9.36
N VAL A 209 -10.00 1.06 -8.84
CA VAL A 209 -9.78 1.22 -7.41
C VAL A 209 -9.78 2.68 -7.02
N LEU A 210 -10.52 3.03 -5.96
CA LEU A 210 -10.38 4.29 -5.26
C LEU A 210 -9.37 4.08 -4.14
N THR A 211 -8.18 4.67 -4.26
CA THR A 211 -7.16 4.57 -3.22
C THR A 211 -7.63 5.27 -1.94
N GLY A 212 -7.22 4.76 -0.78
CA GLY A 212 -7.55 5.39 0.49
C GLY A 212 -6.59 6.51 0.88
N GLY A 213 -6.74 6.97 2.13
CA GLY A 213 -5.75 7.82 2.79
C GLY A 213 -4.50 7.04 3.22
N PRO A 214 -3.57 7.69 3.92
CA PRO A 214 -2.39 7.04 4.51
C PRO A 214 -2.77 5.81 5.36
N GLY A 215 -2.05 4.70 5.20
CA GLY A 215 -2.27 3.48 5.98
C GLY A 215 -3.44 2.60 5.53
N VAL A 216 -4.16 2.99 4.46
CA VAL A 216 -5.32 2.22 3.96
C VAL A 216 -4.84 1.15 2.98
N ASN A 217 -4.58 -0.05 3.49
CA ASN A 217 -4.16 -1.18 2.68
C ASN A 217 -5.38 -1.93 2.11
N ASN A 218 -5.28 -2.34 0.85
CA ASN A 218 -6.31 -3.12 0.17
C ASN A 218 -5.74 -4.35 -0.53
N HIS A 219 -5.94 -5.51 0.08
CA HIS A 219 -5.51 -6.81 -0.45
C HIS A 219 -6.70 -7.66 -0.91
N GLY A 220 -7.80 -7.04 -1.31
CA GLY A 220 -8.95 -7.73 -1.90
C GLY A 220 -9.00 -7.65 -3.42
N LEU A 221 -7.95 -7.14 -4.09
CA LEU A 221 -7.94 -6.85 -5.52
C LEU A 221 -7.37 -8.03 -6.29
N ASP A 222 -8.20 -8.89 -6.87
CA ASP A 222 -7.75 -10.16 -7.43
C ASP A 222 -8.16 -10.39 -8.89
N PHE A 223 -7.36 -11.20 -9.58
CA PHE A 223 -7.55 -11.53 -11.00
C PHE A 223 -7.67 -13.05 -11.19
N GLY A 224 -8.87 -13.52 -11.52
CA GLY A 224 -9.10 -14.88 -11.98
C GLY A 224 -8.95 -14.96 -13.50
N PHE A 225 -8.18 -15.93 -14.00
CA PHE A 225 -7.98 -16.15 -15.43
C PHE A 225 -8.40 -17.55 -15.87
N ALA A 226 -9.03 -17.63 -17.03
CA ALA A 226 -9.59 -18.84 -17.61
C ALA A 226 -9.30 -18.92 -19.11
N LEU A 227 -9.46 -20.09 -19.71
CA LEU A 227 -9.61 -20.17 -21.15
C LEU A 227 -10.82 -19.35 -21.59
N GLU A 228 -10.69 -18.66 -22.72
CA GLU A 228 -11.82 -17.99 -23.36
C GLU A 228 -12.96 -19.00 -23.59
N ARG A 229 -14.15 -18.68 -23.06
CA ARG A 229 -15.35 -19.51 -23.25
C ARG A 229 -15.71 -19.53 -24.73
N ASP A 230 -15.60 -20.70 -25.33
CA ASP A 230 -16.18 -21.04 -26.63
C ASP A 230 -17.61 -21.56 -26.41
N TYR A 231 -18.60 -20.92 -27.02
CA TYR A 231 -20.01 -21.29 -26.86
C TYR A 231 -20.40 -22.54 -27.66
N GLY A 232 -19.50 -23.05 -28.52
CA GLY A 232 -19.62 -24.38 -29.14
C GLY A 232 -20.81 -24.54 -30.09
N ASP A 233 -21.45 -23.44 -30.48
CA ASP A 233 -22.55 -23.38 -31.43
C ASP A 233 -22.11 -23.45 -32.90
N ALA A 234 -20.80 -23.40 -33.18
CA ALA A 234 -20.26 -23.57 -34.54
C ALA A 234 -18.94 -24.40 -34.59
N PRO A 235 -18.59 -25.00 -35.75
CA PRO A 235 -17.41 -25.85 -35.87
C PRO A 235 -16.08 -25.08 -35.89
N ASP A 236 -15.21 -25.39 -34.94
CA ASP A 236 -13.81 -24.96 -34.90
C ASP A 236 -12.94 -25.65 -35.97
N PRO A 237 -11.87 -25.00 -36.48
CA PRO A 237 -11.36 -23.65 -36.18
C PRO A 237 -11.95 -22.56 -37.09
N THR A 238 -12.91 -22.92 -37.94
CA THR A 238 -13.41 -22.04 -39.01
C THR A 238 -14.41 -20.99 -38.51
N TYR A 239 -15.11 -21.26 -37.40
CA TYR A 239 -16.12 -20.38 -36.82
C TYR A 239 -16.06 -20.39 -35.29
N PRO A 240 -14.99 -19.85 -34.67
CA PRO A 240 -14.87 -19.85 -33.22
C PRO A 240 -15.93 -18.91 -32.62
N THR A 241 -16.80 -19.41 -31.76
CA THR A 241 -17.87 -18.63 -31.11
C THR A 241 -17.46 -18.21 -29.72
N LEU A 242 -16.35 -17.47 -29.69
CA LEU A 242 -15.76 -16.95 -28.47
C LEU A 242 -16.67 -15.89 -27.82
N ALA A 243 -16.56 -15.75 -26.50
CA ALA A 243 -17.22 -14.69 -25.74
C ALA A 243 -16.94 -13.27 -26.26
N THR A 244 -15.77 -13.07 -26.86
CA THR A 244 -15.38 -11.83 -27.56
C THR A 244 -16.23 -11.50 -28.79
N SER A 245 -16.82 -12.49 -29.44
CA SER A 245 -17.50 -12.31 -30.72
C SER A 245 -19.01 -12.15 -30.60
N ASN A 246 -19.61 -12.21 -29.39
CA ASN A 246 -21.05 -12.44 -29.23
C ASN A 246 -21.50 -13.55 -30.20
N GLY A 247 -20.97 -14.77 -30.00
CA GLY A 247 -21.36 -15.97 -30.76
C GLY A 247 -22.88 -16.06 -30.97
N ALA A 248 -23.33 -16.80 -31.98
CA ALA A 248 -24.69 -16.70 -32.49
C ALA A 248 -25.74 -17.01 -31.40
N ASN A 249 -26.19 -15.97 -30.70
CA ASN A 249 -27.20 -16.07 -29.66
C ASN A 249 -28.57 -16.06 -30.32
N HIS A 250 -29.33 -17.14 -30.11
CA HIS A 250 -30.74 -17.19 -30.46
C HIS A 250 -31.54 -16.30 -29.51
N VAL A 251 -31.91 -15.10 -29.99
CA VAL A 251 -33.03 -14.31 -29.42
C VAL A 251 -34.37 -14.92 -29.81
#